data_AF-A0AAW3KFU7-F1
#
_entry.id   AF-A0AAW3KFU7-F1
#
_cell.length_a   1.000
_cell.length_b   1.000
_cell.length_c   1.000
_cell.angle_alpha   90.00
_cell.angle_beta   90.00
_cell.angle_gamma   90.00
#
_symmetry.space_group_name_H-M   'P 1'
#
loop_
_entity.id
_entity.type
_entity.pdbx_description
1 polymer ?
#
loop_
_entity_poly.entity_id
_entity_poly.type
_entity_poly.pdbx_seq_one_letter_code
_entity_poly.pdbx_strand_id
1 'polypeptide(L)'
;MSAEQIANLRRQCGGPRDGALLRFSLGSALLAEGDHAAAIGELQRATDFDPGYSAAWKLLGKACLASGDNEAAAAAWRSGIGAATARGDKQAEKEMTVFLRRLG
;
A
#
# COMPACT_ATOMS: atom_id res chain seq x y z
N MET A 1 -12.54 6.89 -16.47
CA MET A 1 -11.30 6.29 -17.02
C MET A 1 -10.64 5.36 -16.00
N SER A 2 -10.52 5.77 -14.74
CA SER A 2 -10.02 4.96 -13.63
C SER A 2 -10.81 3.66 -13.34
N ALA A 3 -12.15 3.70 -13.47
CA ALA A 3 -13.01 2.53 -13.25
C ALA A 3 -12.69 1.33 -14.19
N GLU A 4 -12.34 1.60 -15.45
CA GLU A 4 -11.98 0.54 -16.42
C GLU A 4 -10.63 -0.09 -16.09
N GLN A 5 -9.65 0.73 -15.67
CA GLN A 5 -8.36 0.24 -15.19
C GLN A 5 -8.53 -0.66 -13.96
N ILE A 6 -9.33 -0.24 -12.97
CA ILE A 6 -9.62 -1.05 -11.77
C ILE A 6 -10.27 -2.37 -12.15
N ALA A 7 -11.25 -2.36 -13.05
CA ALA A 7 -11.91 -3.58 -13.51
C ALA A 7 -10.94 -4.53 -14.21
N ASN A 8 -10.02 -4.00 -15.04
CA ASN A 8 -9.00 -4.80 -15.71
C ASN A 8 -8.03 -5.43 -14.71
N LEU A 9 -7.55 -4.67 -13.73
CA LEU A 9 -6.65 -5.16 -12.68
C LEU A 9 -7.34 -6.26 -11.84
N ARG A 10 -8.60 -6.06 -11.44
CA ARG A 10 -9.39 -7.06 -10.70
C ARG A 10 -9.55 -8.38 -11.44
N ARG A 11 -9.71 -8.36 -12.77
CA ARG A 11 -9.79 -9.60 -13.57
C ARG A 11 -8.51 -10.43 -13.56
N GLN A 12 -7.37 -9.82 -13.27
CA GLN A 12 -6.08 -10.51 -13.25
C GLN A 12 -5.77 -11.10 -11.87
N CYS A 13 -6.48 -10.67 -10.82
CA CYS A 13 -6.34 -11.20 -9.47
C CYS A 13 -6.75 -12.69 -9.42
N GLY A 14 -5.99 -13.50 -8.68
CA GLY A 14 -6.16 -14.95 -8.62
C GLY A 14 -5.66 -15.72 -9.85
N GLY A 15 -5.15 -15.03 -10.88
CA GLY A 15 -4.57 -15.64 -12.08
C GLY A 15 -3.04 -15.70 -12.07
N PRO A 16 -2.42 -16.14 -13.17
CA PRO A 16 -0.96 -16.26 -13.30
C PRO A 16 -0.19 -14.94 -13.16
N ARG A 17 -0.88 -13.81 -13.23
CA ARG A 17 -0.32 -12.45 -13.11
C ARG A 17 -0.58 -11.81 -11.75
N ASP A 18 -1.21 -12.54 -10.83
CA ASP A 18 -1.40 -12.06 -9.47
C ASP A 18 -0.08 -12.04 -8.71
N GLY A 19 0.04 -11.08 -7.79
CA GLY A 19 1.25 -10.86 -7.02
C GLY A 19 1.33 -9.44 -6.48
N ALA A 20 2.43 -9.15 -5.79
CA ALA A 20 2.64 -7.89 -5.08
C ALA A 20 2.40 -6.66 -5.95
N LEU A 21 2.95 -6.64 -7.19
CA LEU A 21 2.81 -5.51 -8.11
C LEU A 21 1.38 -5.29 -8.60
N LEU A 22 0.64 -6.36 -8.92
CA LEU A 22 -0.74 -6.26 -9.37
C LEU A 22 -1.63 -5.72 -8.24
N ARG A 23 -1.50 -6.31 -7.05
CA ARG A 23 -2.24 -5.92 -5.83
C ARG A 23 -1.94 -4.48 -5.43
N PHE A 24 -0.68 -4.08 -5.49
CA PHE A 24 -0.24 -2.70 -5.31
C PHE A 24 -0.90 -1.74 -6.30
N SER A 25 -0.89 -2.09 -7.59
CA SER A 25 -1.43 -1.22 -8.65
C SER A 25 -2.94 -1.04 -8.49
N LEU A 26 -3.65 -2.12 -8.14
CA LEU A 26 -5.08 -2.08 -7.85
C LEU A 26 -5.37 -1.24 -6.60
N GLY A 27 -4.63 -1.45 -5.51
CA GLY A 27 -4.78 -0.68 -4.28
C GLY A 27 -4.49 0.81 -4.47
N SER A 28 -3.47 1.16 -5.26
CA SER A 28 -3.17 2.55 -5.61
C SER A 28 -4.30 3.21 -6.41
N ALA A 29 -4.90 2.48 -7.35
CA ALA A 29 -6.02 2.99 -8.14
C ALA A 29 -7.27 3.18 -7.28
N LEU A 30 -7.58 2.23 -6.39
CA LEU A 30 -8.70 2.32 -5.45
C LEU A 30 -8.53 3.49 -4.47
N LEU A 31 -7.30 3.72 -3.99
CA LEU A 31 -7.02 4.86 -3.11
C LEU A 31 -7.26 6.19 -3.83
N ALA A 32 -6.88 6.29 -5.11
CA ALA A 32 -7.12 7.49 -5.91
C ALA A 32 -8.61 7.75 -6.15
N GLU A 33 -9.44 6.71 -6.23
CA GLU A 33 -10.90 6.81 -6.31
C GLU A 33 -11.58 7.09 -4.96
N GLY A 34 -10.83 7.11 -3.86
CA GLY A 34 -11.38 7.31 -2.52
C GLY A 34 -11.96 6.05 -1.87
N ASP A 35 -11.85 4.89 -2.52
CA ASP A 35 -12.26 3.61 -1.93
C ASP A 35 -11.15 3.08 -0.99
N HIS A 36 -11.03 3.73 0.16
CA HIS A 36 -9.98 3.45 1.14
C HIS A 36 -10.05 2.03 1.69
N ALA A 37 -11.26 1.51 1.93
CA ALA A 37 -11.46 0.16 2.45
C ALA A 37 -10.98 -0.91 1.46
N ALA A 38 -11.35 -0.80 0.18
CA ALA A 38 -10.86 -1.73 -0.83
C ALA A 38 -9.35 -1.56 -1.08
N ALA A 39 -8.85 -0.32 -1.06
CA ALA A 39 -7.42 -0.06 -1.21
C ALA A 39 -6.59 -0.75 -0.11
N ILE A 40 -7.02 -0.65 1.15
CA ILE A 40 -6.35 -1.30 2.30
C ILE A 40 -6.24 -2.81 2.06
N GLY A 41 -7.34 -3.47 1.69
CA GLY A 41 -7.35 -4.92 1.47
C GLY A 41 -6.42 -5.37 0.34
N GLU A 42 -6.34 -4.60 -0.75
CA GLU A 42 -5.45 -4.93 -1.86
C GLU A 42 -3.98 -4.62 -1.53
N LEU A 43 -3.70 -3.54 -0.79
CA LEU A 43 -2.34 -3.20 -0.35
C LEU A 43 -1.81 -4.18 0.70
N GLN A 44 -2.66 -4.70 1.59
CA GLN A 44 -2.30 -5.78 2.51
C GLN A 44 -1.91 -7.06 1.76
N ARG A 45 -2.71 -7.47 0.77
CA ARG A 45 -2.34 -8.60 -0.09
C ARG A 45 -1.01 -8.36 -0.81
N ALA A 46 -0.74 -7.12 -1.24
CA ALA A 46 0.54 -6.79 -1.86
C ALA A 46 1.72 -7.02 -0.89
N THR A 47 1.55 -6.65 0.38
CA THR A 47 2.55 -6.89 1.42
C THR A 47 2.64 -8.34 1.86
N ASP A 48 1.56 -9.11 1.74
CA ASP A 48 1.58 -10.57 1.99
C ASP A 48 2.36 -11.31 0.90
N PHE A 49 2.22 -10.89 -0.36
CA PHE A 49 2.99 -11.43 -1.48
C PHE A 49 4.47 -11.05 -1.40
N ASP A 50 4.78 -9.80 -1.05
CA ASP A 50 6.14 -9.32 -0.87
C ASP A 50 6.23 -8.41 0.37
N PRO A 51 6.64 -8.97 1.53
CA PRO A 51 6.84 -8.19 2.75
C PRO A 51 7.91 -7.11 2.62
N GLY A 52 8.81 -7.23 1.64
CA GLY A 52 9.84 -6.24 1.35
C GLY A 52 9.39 -5.10 0.45
N TYR A 53 8.13 -5.09 -0.01
CA TYR A 53 7.65 -4.07 -0.94
C TYR A 53 7.33 -2.74 -0.23
N SER A 54 8.37 -1.96 0.04
CA SER A 54 8.33 -0.65 0.73
C SER A 54 7.25 0.29 0.18
N ALA A 55 7.03 0.31 -1.13
CA ALA A 55 6.00 1.14 -1.77
C ALA A 55 4.57 0.72 -1.37
N ALA A 56 4.31 -0.59 -1.24
CA ALA A 56 3.01 -1.10 -0.81
C ALA A 56 2.72 -0.72 0.64
N TRP A 57 3.70 -0.86 1.54
CA TRP A 57 3.56 -0.40 2.93
C TRP A 57 3.30 1.11 3.04
N LYS A 58 4.00 1.91 2.24
CA LYS A 58 3.80 3.36 2.20
C LYS A 58 2.36 3.71 1.83
N LEU A 59 1.84 3.09 0.77
CA LEU A 59 0.48 3.32 0.30
C LEU A 59 -0.55 2.75 1.26
N LEU A 60 -0.28 1.61 1.91
CA LEU A 60 -1.16 1.03 2.92
C LEU A 60 -1.38 2.01 4.07
N GLY A 61 -0.30 2.58 4.61
CA GLY A 61 -0.44 3.56 5.69
C GLY A 61 -1.16 4.83 5.26
N LYS A 62 -1.01 5.27 3.99
CA LYS A 62 -1.81 6.38 3.44
C LYS A 62 -3.29 6.03 3.33
N ALA A 63 -3.62 4.81 2.92
CA ALA A 63 -5.00 4.35 2.81
C ALA A 63 -5.66 4.23 4.20
N CYS A 64 -4.95 3.68 5.19
CA CYS A 64 -5.38 3.66 6.58
C CYS A 64 -5.62 5.07 7.14
N LEU A 65 -4.67 6.00 6.91
CA LEU A 65 -4.82 7.39 7.33
C LEU A 65 -6.07 8.03 6.71
N ALA A 66 -6.28 7.84 5.40
CA ALA A 66 -7.43 8.37 4.69
C ALA A 66 -8.77 7.76 5.16
N SER A 67 -8.75 6.51 5.65
CA SER A 67 -9.89 5.87 6.30
C SER A 67 -10.14 6.33 7.74
N GLY A 68 -9.26 7.17 8.32
CA GLY A 68 -9.34 7.64 9.70
C GLY A 68 -8.69 6.72 10.74
N ASP A 69 -8.08 5.62 10.31
CA ASP A 69 -7.39 4.67 11.19
C ASP A 69 -5.90 5.04 11.32
N ASN A 70 -5.63 5.97 12.25
CA ASN A 70 -4.28 6.44 12.53
C ASN A 70 -3.39 5.36 13.14
N GLU A 71 -3.95 4.42 13.90
CA GLU A 71 -3.18 3.33 14.50
C GLU A 71 -2.69 2.35 13.44
N ALA A 72 -3.57 1.94 12.53
CA ALA A 72 -3.20 1.10 11.39
C ALA A 72 -2.24 1.81 10.44
N ALA A 73 -2.42 3.12 10.22
CA ALA A 73 -1.49 3.92 9.42
C ALA A 73 -0.07 3.91 10.02
N ALA A 74 0.03 4.15 11.32
CA ALA A 74 1.30 4.11 12.04
C ALA A 74 1.94 2.72 12.01
N ALA A 75 1.15 1.66 12.17
CA ALA A 75 1.63 0.28 12.09
C ALA A 75 2.19 -0.04 10.69
N ALA A 76 1.46 0.31 9.63
CA ALA A 76 1.88 0.08 8.26
C ALA A 76 3.19 0.82 7.92
N TRP A 77 3.34 2.08 8.33
CA TRP A 77 4.58 2.82 8.10
C TRP A 77 5.75 2.31 8.92
N ARG A 78 5.54 1.80 10.16
CA ARG A 78 6.61 1.13 10.92
C ARG A 78 7.11 -0.13 10.20
N SER A 79 6.21 -0.98 9.73
CA SER A 79 6.57 -2.16 8.92
C SER A 79 7.27 -1.77 7.63
N GLY A 80 6.76 -0.74 6.94
CA GLY A 80 7.34 -0.22 5.71
C GLY A 80 8.74 0.35 5.88
N ILE A 81 9.02 1.05 6.98
CA ILE A 81 10.37 1.52 7.33
C ILE A 81 11.31 0.32 7.46
N GLY A 82 10.92 -0.73 8.19
CA GLY A 82 11.71 -1.96 8.28
C GLY A 82 11.98 -2.61 6.93
N ALA A 83 10.95 -2.74 6.09
CA ALA A 83 11.07 -3.27 4.74
C ALA A 83 12.01 -2.42 3.85
N ALA A 84 11.88 -1.09 3.93
CA ALA A 84 12.70 -0.14 3.19
C ALA A 84 14.17 -0.20 3.61
N THR A 85 14.45 -0.22 4.92
CA THR A 85 15.81 -0.36 5.45
C THR A 85 16.44 -1.69 5.03
N ALA A 86 15.69 -2.80 5.12
CA ALA A 86 16.17 -4.12 4.71
C ALA A 86 16.53 -4.19 3.22
N ARG A 87 15.82 -3.44 2.36
CA ARG A 87 16.09 -3.35 0.91
C ARG A 87 17.05 -2.23 0.51
N GLY A 88 17.49 -1.38 1.45
CA GLY A 88 18.29 -0.19 1.15
C GLY A 88 17.51 0.93 0.43
N ASP A 89 16.17 0.91 0.48
CA ASP A 89 15.29 1.94 -0.08
C ASP A 89 15.23 3.15 0.87
N LYS A 90 16.31 3.94 0.85
CA LYS A 90 16.46 5.12 1.70
C LYS A 90 15.39 6.19 1.44
N GLN A 91 14.77 6.19 0.26
CA GLN A 91 13.75 7.18 -0.08
C GLN A 91 12.43 6.84 0.61
N ALA A 92 11.97 5.59 0.49
CA ALA A 92 10.74 5.16 1.14
C ALA A 92 10.86 5.20 2.67
N GLU A 93 12.02 4.83 3.23
CA GLU A 93 12.30 4.94 4.66
C GLU A 93 12.10 6.38 5.18
N LYS A 94 12.70 7.36 4.51
CA LYS A 94 12.58 8.78 4.88
C LYS A 94 11.14 9.28 4.79
N GLU A 95 10.46 8.99 3.68
CA GLU A 95 9.07 9.40 3.48
C GLU A 95 8.16 8.86 4.58
N MET A 96 8.23 7.55 4.86
CA MET A 96 7.40 6.91 5.88
C MET A 96 7.75 7.40 7.29
N THR A 97 9.02 7.68 7.58
CA THR A 97 9.43 8.28 8.86
C THR A 97 8.81 9.66 9.05
N VAL A 98 8.78 10.49 8.00
CA VAL A 98 8.13 11.80 8.04
C VAL A 98 6.62 11.66 8.25
N PHE A 99 5.97 10.71 7.57
CA PHE A 99 4.53 10.47 7.75
C PHE A 99 4.20 10.00 9.17
N LEU A 100 4.99 9.08 9.71
CA LEU A 100 4.82 8.59 11.08
C LEU A 100 4.99 9.70 12.12
N ARG A 101 5.93 10.62 11.92
CA ARG A 101 6.12 11.79 12.78
C ARG A 101 4.96 12.78 12.72
N ARG A 102 4.24 12.86 11.60
CA ARG A 102 3.08 13.77 11.45
C ARG A 102 1.80 13.25 12.12
N LEU A 103 1.78 11.97 12.50
CA LEU A 103 0.66 11.35 13.22
C LEU A 103 0.73 11.59 14.75
N GLY A 104 1.86 12.07 15.26
CA GLY A 104 2.11 12.32 16.69
C GLY A 104 2.10 13.80 17.03
#